data_AF-A0A1N6EG55-F1
#
_entry.id   AF-A0A1N6EG55-F1
#
_cell.length_a   1.000
_cell.length_b   1.000
_cell.length_c   1.000
_cell.angle_alpha   90.00
_cell.angle_beta   90.00
_cell.angle_gamma   90.00
#
_symmetry.space_group_name_H-M   'P 1'
#
loop_
_entity.id
_entity.type
_entity.pdbx_description
1 polymer ?
#
loop_
_entity_poly.entity_id
_entity_poly.type
_entity_poly.pdbx_seq_one_letter_code
_entity_poly.pdbx_strand_id
1 'polypeptide(L)'
;MPHDGLIMSGHANADGTGPMMAFNAEKLEDWIAGKLGLTGSALKTRKSNINAVVADFMGGRGKAVSHKTVHVNARGEKKTDQKAHTSKYRGSDVLHTSAGPRGRGGGVTIFYVNPQGRDGKIIGIGHHLTDSSYEIEWSVGDWHVGRMVQLD
;
A
#
# COMPACT_ATOMS: atom_id res chain seq x y z
N MET A 1 -12.46 -13.89 7.11
CA MET A 1 -12.24 -13.13 8.36
C MET A 1 -11.56 -11.82 7.98
N PRO A 2 -11.97 -10.66 8.53
CA PRO A 2 -11.24 -9.41 8.30
C PRO A 2 -9.82 -9.58 8.83
N HIS A 3 -8.82 -9.32 7.98
CA HIS A 3 -7.42 -9.34 8.41
C HIS A 3 -7.05 -7.94 8.86
N ASP A 4 -6.73 -7.79 10.14
CA ASP A 4 -6.18 -6.54 10.68
C ASP A 4 -4.87 -6.19 9.96
N GLY A 5 -4.64 -4.89 9.74
CA GLY A 5 -3.43 -4.39 9.11
C GLY A 5 -2.20 -4.58 9.98
N LEU A 6 -1.03 -4.73 9.35
CA LEU A 6 0.23 -4.78 10.08
C LEU A 6 0.58 -3.37 10.57
N ILE A 7 0.54 -3.17 11.88
CA ILE A 7 1.02 -1.96 12.56
C ILE A 7 2.48 -2.20 12.92
N MET A 8 3.39 -1.37 12.43
CA MET A 8 4.77 -1.33 12.88
C MET A 8 4.94 -0.09 13.74
N SER A 9 5.42 -0.24 14.97
CA SER A 9 5.78 0.89 15.84
C SER A 9 7.27 0.86 16.17
N GLY A 10 7.92 2.04 16.11
CA GLY A 10 9.19 2.30 16.77
C GLY A 10 8.99 2.34 18.29
N HIS A 11 10.07 2.40 19.07
CA HIS A 11 10.07 2.17 20.53
C HIS A 11 8.77 2.58 21.26
N ALA A 12 8.04 1.55 21.74
CA ALA A 12 6.80 1.50 22.52
C ALA A 12 5.46 1.39 21.73
N ASN A 13 4.76 0.27 21.96
CA ASN A 13 3.42 -0.08 21.45
C ASN A 13 2.35 1.01 21.66
N ALA A 14 1.45 1.15 20.68
CA ALA A 14 0.27 2.03 20.77
C ALA A 14 -0.96 1.43 21.50
N ASP A 15 -0.87 0.22 22.08
CA ASP A 15 -1.98 -0.38 22.86
C ASP A 15 -1.57 -1.04 24.20
N GLY A 16 -0.28 -1.07 24.56
CA GLY A 16 0.19 -1.35 25.92
C GLY A 16 0.04 -2.79 26.45
N THR A 17 -0.29 -3.81 25.63
CA THR A 17 -0.65 -5.15 26.19
C THR A 17 0.24 -6.35 25.81
N GLY A 18 1.32 -6.21 25.04
CA GLY A 18 2.22 -7.36 24.79
C GLY A 18 3.59 -7.02 24.19
N PRO A 19 4.63 -7.86 24.39
CA PRO A 19 5.99 -7.55 23.95
C PRO A 19 6.13 -7.48 22.41
N MET A 20 6.66 -6.35 21.94
CA MET A 20 6.87 -5.95 20.54
C MET A 20 7.77 -6.91 19.76
N MET A 21 7.28 -7.54 18.69
CA MET A 21 8.18 -8.15 17.71
C MET A 21 8.69 -7.08 16.74
N ALA A 22 9.97 -6.72 16.85
CA ALA A 22 10.68 -6.00 15.80
C ALA A 22 10.59 -6.82 14.49
N PHE A 23 9.81 -6.34 13.52
CA PHE A 23 9.87 -6.85 12.15
C PHE A 23 11.09 -6.23 11.48
N ASN A 24 12.16 -7.01 11.34
CA ASN A 24 13.27 -6.67 10.45
C ASN A 24 12.80 -6.78 8.97
N ALA A 25 13.59 -6.28 8.03
CA ALA A 25 13.22 -6.26 6.61
C ALA A 25 12.78 -7.66 6.11
N GLU A 26 13.51 -8.71 6.49
CA GLU A 26 13.23 -10.09 6.13
C GLU A 26 11.82 -10.56 6.55
N LYS A 27 11.43 -10.33 7.81
CA LYS A 27 10.08 -10.70 8.27
C LYS A 27 8.99 -9.90 7.57
N LEU A 28 9.27 -8.65 7.18
CA LEU A 28 8.32 -7.84 6.42
C LEU A 28 8.16 -8.34 4.98
N GLU A 29 9.27 -8.72 4.35
CA GLU A 29 9.26 -9.34 3.02
C GLU A 29 8.44 -10.65 3.03
N ASP A 30 8.65 -11.50 4.03
CA ASP A 30 7.91 -12.75 4.18
C ASP A 30 6.42 -12.53 4.48
N TRP A 31 6.09 -11.53 5.29
CA TRP A 31 4.70 -11.15 5.53
C TRP A 31 4.00 -10.67 4.25
N ILE A 32 4.66 -9.81 3.45
CA ILE A 32 4.13 -9.34 2.15
C ILE A 32 3.94 -10.53 1.21
N ALA A 33 4.94 -11.40 1.09
CA ALA A 33 4.86 -12.60 0.27
C ALA A 33 3.70 -13.50 0.68
N GLY A 34 3.50 -13.69 1.99
CA GLY A 34 2.39 -14.46 2.55
C GLY A 34 1.03 -13.83 2.27
N LYS A 35 0.89 -12.50 2.38
CA LYS A 35 -0.36 -11.79 2.03
C LYS A 35 -0.72 -11.88 0.56
N LEU A 36 0.29 -11.92 -0.32
CA LEU A 36 0.12 -12.10 -1.75
C LEU A 36 -0.01 -13.58 -2.17
N GLY A 37 0.09 -14.53 -1.24
CA GLY A 37 0.07 -15.97 -1.54
C GLY A 37 1.20 -16.43 -2.47
N LEU A 38 2.34 -15.70 -2.47
CA LEU A 38 3.44 -15.96 -3.39
C LEU A 38 4.24 -17.18 -2.95
N THR A 39 4.34 -18.17 -3.83
CA THR A 39 5.14 -19.38 -3.63
C THR A 39 5.94 -19.70 -4.89
N GLY A 40 7.00 -20.52 -4.74
CA GLY A 40 7.79 -21.04 -5.85
C GLY A 40 8.28 -19.96 -6.84
N SER A 41 7.95 -20.14 -8.11
CA SER A 41 8.37 -19.22 -9.19
C SER A 41 7.77 -17.82 -9.06
N ALA A 42 6.55 -17.68 -8.53
CA ALA A 42 5.91 -16.38 -8.35
C ALA A 42 6.64 -15.55 -7.29
N LEU A 43 7.04 -16.18 -6.18
CA LEU A 43 7.88 -15.54 -5.17
C LEU A 43 9.24 -15.14 -5.76
N LYS A 44 9.89 -16.04 -6.51
CA LYS A 44 11.18 -15.74 -7.16
C LYS A 44 11.09 -14.53 -8.08
N THR A 45 10.02 -14.41 -8.86
CA THR A 45 9.80 -13.29 -9.79
C THR A 45 9.59 -11.96 -9.08
N ARG A 46 8.90 -11.96 -7.93
CA ARG A 46 8.56 -10.72 -7.21
C ARG A 46 9.49 -10.37 -6.06
N LYS A 47 10.37 -11.28 -5.62
CA LYS A 47 11.20 -11.08 -4.41
C LYS A 47 12.01 -9.79 -4.46
N SER A 48 12.72 -9.51 -5.56
CA SER A 48 13.48 -8.25 -5.69
C SER A 48 12.60 -7.00 -5.58
N ASN A 49 11.36 -7.06 -6.08
CA ASN A 49 10.40 -5.96 -5.98
C ASN A 49 9.87 -5.82 -4.55
N ILE A 50 9.61 -6.93 -3.84
CA ILE A 50 9.25 -6.93 -2.42
C ILE A 50 10.37 -6.27 -1.59
N ASN A 51 11.62 -6.67 -1.81
CA ASN A 51 12.77 -6.11 -1.10
C ASN A 51 12.90 -4.59 -1.34
N ALA A 52 12.67 -4.14 -2.57
CA ALA A 52 12.71 -2.72 -2.91
C ALA A 52 11.61 -1.91 -2.19
N VAL A 53 10.35 -2.36 -2.22
CA VAL A 53 9.27 -1.64 -1.52
C VAL A 53 9.43 -1.66 0.00
N VAL A 54 10.00 -2.73 0.57
CA VAL A 54 10.34 -2.82 2.00
C VAL A 54 11.42 -1.81 2.36
N ALA A 55 12.49 -1.71 1.56
CA ALA A 55 13.55 -0.74 1.78
C ALA A 55 13.03 0.72 1.67
N ASP A 56 12.12 0.97 0.75
CA ASP A 56 11.49 2.29 0.59
C ASP A 56 10.57 2.63 1.77
N PHE A 57 9.77 1.66 2.22
CA PHE A 57 8.91 1.78 3.39
C PHE A 57 9.70 2.11 4.66
N MET A 58 10.71 1.27 4.96
CA MET A 58 11.54 1.45 6.16
C MET A 58 12.36 2.75 6.10
N GLY A 59 12.71 3.21 4.90
CA GLY A 59 13.37 4.50 4.69
C GLY A 59 12.44 5.71 4.68
N GLY A 60 11.12 5.53 4.83
CA GLY A 60 10.14 6.61 4.79
C GLY A 60 10.03 7.31 3.42
N ARG A 61 10.32 6.60 2.32
CA ARG A 61 10.43 7.14 0.95
C ARG A 61 9.12 7.13 0.15
N GLY A 62 7.98 6.97 0.82
CA GLY A 62 6.66 6.88 0.16
C GLY A 62 6.15 8.20 -0.39
N LYS A 63 5.26 8.11 -1.37
CA LYS A 63 4.55 9.24 -1.97
C LYS A 63 3.09 9.23 -1.56
N ALA A 64 2.49 10.41 -1.36
CA ALA A 64 1.07 10.52 -1.10
C ALA A 64 0.26 9.88 -2.24
N VAL A 65 -0.76 9.11 -1.87
CA VAL A 65 -1.79 8.60 -2.79
C VAL A 65 -2.75 9.76 -3.05
N SER A 66 -2.68 10.36 -4.22
CA SER A 66 -3.52 11.49 -4.63
C SER A 66 -4.36 11.12 -5.85
N HIS A 67 -5.65 11.45 -5.86
CA HIS A 67 -6.58 11.18 -6.95
C HIS A 67 -7.47 12.39 -7.23
N LYS A 68 -7.85 12.61 -8.50
CA LYS A 68 -8.93 13.54 -8.86
C LYS A 68 -10.25 12.81 -8.93
N THR A 69 -11.30 13.48 -8.48
CA THR A 69 -12.66 13.04 -8.73
C THR A 69 -13.03 13.31 -10.19
N VAL A 70 -13.60 12.31 -10.86
CA VAL A 70 -14.18 12.44 -12.19
C VAL A 70 -15.70 12.46 -12.05
N HIS A 71 -16.31 13.58 -12.40
CA HIS A 71 -17.75 13.74 -12.48
C HIS A 71 -18.22 13.35 -13.88
N VAL A 72 -19.23 12.49 -13.95
CA VAL A 72 -19.90 12.13 -15.22
C VAL A 72 -21.31 12.69 -15.18
N ASN A 73 -21.66 13.54 -16.14
CA ASN A 73 -23.01 14.09 -16.22
C ASN A 73 -23.98 13.11 -16.90
N ALA A 74 -25.27 13.45 -16.94
CA ALA A 74 -26.31 12.61 -17.55
C ALA A 74 -26.12 12.34 -19.06
N ARG A 75 -25.20 13.05 -19.73
CA ARG A 75 -24.86 12.88 -21.14
C ARG A 75 -23.58 12.06 -21.35
N GLY A 76 -22.96 11.58 -20.27
CA GLY A 76 -21.70 10.83 -20.33
C GLY A 76 -20.45 11.69 -20.44
N GLU A 77 -20.56 13.01 -20.35
CA GLU A 77 -19.40 13.91 -20.41
C GLU A 77 -18.63 13.85 -19.08
N LYS A 78 -17.32 13.64 -19.18
CA LYS A 78 -16.41 13.55 -18.02
C LYS A 78 -15.81 14.92 -17.72
N LYS A 79 -15.96 15.38 -16.48
CA LYS A 79 -15.25 16.55 -15.95
C LYS A 79 -14.43 16.12 -14.75
N THR A 80 -13.12 16.28 -14.85
CA THR A 80 -12.19 16.00 -13.76
C THR A 80 -12.00 17.25 -12.92
N ASP A 81 -11.99 17.09 -11.59
CA ASP A 81 -11.69 18.19 -10.68
C ASP A 81 -10.29 18.77 -10.93
N GLN A 82 -10.11 20.05 -10.65
CA GLN A 82 -8.81 20.71 -10.81
C GLN A 82 -7.85 20.37 -9.66
N LYS A 83 -8.38 19.99 -8.49
CA LYS A 83 -7.60 19.71 -7.29
C LYS A 83 -7.49 18.22 -7.05
N ALA A 84 -6.28 17.75 -6.79
CA ALA A 84 -6.04 16.39 -6.34
C ALA A 84 -6.43 16.23 -4.86
N HIS A 85 -7.06 15.10 -4.53
CA HIS A 85 -7.43 14.71 -3.18
C HIS A 85 -6.50 13.63 -2.67
N THR A 86 -5.94 13.78 -1.47
CA THR A 86 -5.16 12.70 -0.86
C THR A 86 -6.08 11.66 -0.26
N SER A 87 -5.80 10.40 -0.55
CA SER A 87 -6.47 9.27 0.09
C SER A 87 -6.10 9.24 1.56
N LYS A 88 -7.11 9.07 2.42
CA LYS A 88 -6.94 9.02 3.87
C LYS A 88 -7.30 7.63 4.40
N TYR A 89 -6.65 7.23 5.48
CA TYR A 89 -7.07 6.09 6.31
C TYR A 89 -7.04 6.51 7.77
N ARG A 90 -8.20 6.46 8.43
CA ARG A 90 -8.40 6.90 9.82
C ARG A 90 -7.82 8.30 10.10
N GLY A 91 -7.98 9.24 9.17
CA GLY A 91 -7.50 10.62 9.28
C GLY A 91 -6.07 10.87 8.80
N SER A 92 -5.26 9.82 8.62
CA SER A 92 -3.88 9.93 8.14
C SER A 92 -3.78 9.85 6.62
N ASP A 93 -2.82 10.58 6.03
CA ASP A 93 -2.50 10.45 4.60
C ASP A 93 -1.97 9.05 4.30
N VAL A 94 -2.52 8.46 3.24
CA VAL A 94 -2.02 7.21 2.70
C VAL A 94 -0.85 7.50 1.78
N LEU A 95 0.25 6.81 2.02
CA LEU A 95 1.44 6.80 1.21
C LEU A 95 1.52 5.49 0.43
N HIS A 96 2.27 5.49 -0.66
CA HIS A 96 2.63 4.28 -1.40
C HIS A 96 4.10 4.27 -1.81
N THR A 97 4.65 3.07 -1.96
CA THR A 97 5.89 2.81 -2.71
C THR A 97 5.67 1.57 -3.57
N SER A 98 6.35 1.55 -4.72
CA SER A 98 6.18 0.54 -5.75
C SER A 98 7.51 0.17 -6.40
N ALA A 99 7.63 -1.10 -6.77
CA ALA A 99 8.77 -1.62 -7.51
C ALA A 99 8.32 -2.65 -8.55
N GLY A 100 9.10 -2.77 -9.64
CA GLY A 100 8.88 -3.74 -10.70
C GLY A 100 8.08 -3.22 -11.90
N PRO A 101 7.78 -4.11 -12.87
CA PRO A 101 7.11 -3.73 -14.10
C PRO A 101 5.65 -3.35 -13.85
N ARG A 102 5.16 -2.44 -14.68
CA ARG A 102 3.74 -2.07 -14.77
C ARG A 102 2.98 -3.13 -15.57
N GLY A 103 1.69 -3.28 -15.29
CA GLY A 103 0.82 -4.27 -15.91
C GLY A 103 0.73 -5.56 -15.09
N ARG A 104 0.10 -6.59 -15.65
CA ARG A 104 -0.21 -7.80 -14.89
C ARG A 104 1.06 -8.57 -14.50
N GLY A 105 1.26 -8.72 -13.19
CA GLY A 105 1.85 -9.93 -12.63
C GLY A 105 3.26 -9.84 -12.05
N GLY A 106 3.97 -8.72 -12.19
CA GLY A 106 5.37 -8.61 -11.71
C GLY A 106 5.64 -7.53 -10.67
N GLY A 107 4.92 -6.39 -10.73
CA GLY A 107 5.11 -5.29 -9.79
C GLY A 107 4.63 -5.62 -8.38
N VAL A 108 5.13 -4.85 -7.42
CA VAL A 108 4.66 -4.84 -6.04
C VAL A 108 4.51 -3.39 -5.62
N THR A 109 3.37 -3.07 -5.01
CA THR A 109 3.07 -1.80 -4.38
C THR A 109 2.61 -2.07 -2.96
N ILE A 110 3.09 -1.29 -2.00
CA ILE A 110 2.49 -1.25 -0.68
C ILE A 110 1.84 0.11 -0.45
N PHE A 111 0.72 0.10 0.26
CA PHE A 111 0.00 1.27 0.72
C PHE A 111 0.05 1.30 2.23
N TYR A 112 0.40 2.45 2.80
CA TYR A 112 0.64 2.56 4.23
C TYR A 112 0.32 3.94 4.76
N VAL A 113 0.01 4.03 6.05
CA VAL A 113 -0.01 5.32 6.77
C VAL A 113 1.25 5.43 7.61
N ASN A 114 1.85 6.61 7.61
CA ASN A 114 3.06 6.90 8.37
C ASN A 114 2.85 8.18 9.19
N PRO A 115 2.56 8.09 10.50
CA PRO A 115 2.71 9.21 11.40
C PRO A 115 4.21 9.40 11.63
N GLN A 116 4.82 10.24 10.78
CA GLN A 116 6.05 10.98 11.10
C GLN A 116 7.26 10.11 11.52
N GLY A 117 7.49 8.98 10.85
CA GLY A 117 8.77 8.27 10.92
C GLY A 117 8.99 7.42 12.17
N ARG A 118 7.92 7.09 12.90
CA ARG A 118 8.01 6.15 14.03
C ARG A 118 7.14 4.91 13.80
N ASP A 119 5.88 5.08 13.38
CA ASP A 119 4.92 3.97 13.38
C ASP A 119 4.20 3.75 12.03
N GLY A 120 4.80 3.01 11.09
CA GLY A 120 4.17 2.71 9.80
C GLY A 120 3.14 1.58 9.85
N LYS A 121 1.92 1.79 9.34
CA LYS A 121 0.93 0.70 9.16
C LYS A 121 0.71 0.40 7.69
N ILE A 122 1.01 -0.82 7.25
CA ILE A 122 0.65 -1.28 5.90
C ILE A 122 -0.84 -1.61 5.88
N ILE A 123 -1.57 -0.93 5.02
CA ILE A 123 -3.03 -1.02 4.88
C ILE A 123 -3.46 -1.66 3.56
N GLY A 124 -2.54 -1.82 2.60
CA GLY A 124 -2.78 -2.58 1.39
C GLY A 124 -1.52 -2.96 0.64
N ILE A 125 -1.66 -3.96 -0.23
CA ILE A 125 -0.62 -4.47 -1.12
C ILE A 125 -1.27 -4.70 -2.49
N GLY A 126 -0.55 -4.37 -3.55
CA GLY A 126 -1.04 -4.51 -4.92
C GLY A 126 0.08 -4.44 -5.93
N HIS A 127 -0.26 -4.03 -7.15
CA HIS A 127 0.70 -3.73 -8.21
C HIS A 127 0.18 -2.63 -9.14
N HIS A 128 1.10 -1.95 -9.81
CA HIS A 128 0.74 -1.00 -10.87
C HIS A 128 0.16 -1.72 -12.08
N LEU A 129 -1.03 -1.28 -12.50
CA LEU A 129 -1.57 -1.58 -13.82
C LEU A 129 -1.02 -0.61 -14.87
N THR A 130 -0.92 0.68 -14.52
CA THR A 130 -0.39 1.75 -15.38
C THR A 130 0.49 2.72 -14.57
N ASP A 131 0.89 3.85 -15.16
CA ASP A 131 1.57 4.93 -14.44
C ASP A 131 0.74 5.48 -13.27
N SER A 132 -0.59 5.44 -13.41
CA SER A 132 -1.50 6.08 -12.48
C SER A 132 -2.64 5.16 -12.07
N SER A 133 -2.52 3.84 -12.22
CA SER A 133 -3.54 2.92 -11.72
C SER A 133 -2.94 1.66 -11.13
N TYR A 134 -3.63 1.13 -10.13
CA TYR A 134 -3.18 0.04 -9.28
C TYR A 134 -4.31 -0.96 -9.11
N GLU A 135 -3.97 -2.25 -9.08
CA GLU A 135 -4.85 -3.28 -8.54
C GLU A 135 -4.43 -3.59 -7.11
N ILE A 136 -5.39 -3.56 -6.19
CA ILE A 136 -5.21 -3.98 -4.79
C ILE A 136 -5.44 -5.49 -4.72
N GLU A 137 -4.41 -6.23 -4.34
CA GLU A 137 -4.43 -7.68 -4.13
C GLU A 137 -4.79 -8.03 -2.68
N TRP A 138 -4.38 -7.19 -1.73
CA TRP A 138 -4.71 -7.31 -0.31
C TRP A 138 -4.95 -5.93 0.30
N SER A 139 -5.92 -5.81 1.21
CA SER A 139 -6.14 -4.61 2.02
C SER A 139 -6.76 -4.94 3.35
N VAL A 140 -6.66 -4.00 4.29
CA VAL A 140 -7.40 -4.04 5.55
C VAL A 140 -8.88 -3.79 5.30
N GLY A 141 -9.75 -4.47 6.06
CA GLY A 141 -11.19 -4.48 5.78
C GLY A 141 -11.89 -3.12 5.88
N ASP A 142 -11.31 -2.17 6.62
CA ASP A 142 -11.85 -0.83 6.84
C ASP A 142 -11.23 0.25 5.92
N TRP A 143 -10.40 -0.14 4.95
CA TRP A 143 -9.85 0.79 3.96
C TRP A 143 -10.62 0.68 2.62
N HIS A 144 -11.61 1.57 2.46
CA HIS A 144 -12.58 1.52 1.38
C HIS A 144 -12.14 2.27 0.11
N VAL A 145 -11.09 1.80 -0.56
CA VAL A 145 -10.66 2.40 -1.87
C VAL A 145 -11.09 1.56 -3.08
N GLY A 146 -11.89 0.50 -2.87
CA GLY A 146 -12.23 -0.46 -3.91
C GLY A 146 -11.01 -1.30 -4.33
N ARG A 147 -11.18 -2.18 -5.33
CA ARG A 147 -10.10 -3.05 -5.82
C ARG A 147 -9.09 -2.32 -6.73
N MET A 148 -9.45 -1.13 -7.22
CA MET A 148 -8.59 -0.33 -8.08
C MET A 148 -8.39 1.07 -7.50
N VAL A 149 -7.15 1.54 -7.48
CA VAL A 149 -6.81 2.92 -7.13
C VAL A 149 -6.29 3.60 -8.37
N GLN A 150 -6.80 4.79 -8.67
CA GLN A 150 -6.28 5.65 -9.72
C GLN A 150 -5.63 6.88 -9.09
N LEU A 151 -4.40 7.19 -9.48
CA LEU A 151 -3.68 8.38 -9.12
C LEU A 151 -3.83 9.47 -10.19
N ASP A 152 -3.52 10.70 -9.82
CA ASP A 152 -3.32 11.82 -10.74
C ASP A 152 -1.94 11.88 -11.37
#